data_AF-A0A261QE04-F1
#
_entry.id   AF-A0A261QE04-F1
#
_cell.length_a   1.000
_cell.length_b   1.000
_cell.length_c   1.000
_cell.angle_alpha   90.00
_cell.angle_beta   90.00
_cell.angle_gamma   90.00
#
_symmetry.space_group_name_H-M   'P 1'
#
loop_
_entity.id
_entity.type
_entity.pdbx_description
1 polymer ?
#
loop_
_entity_poly.entity_id
_entity_poly.type
_entity_poly.pdbx_seq_one_letter_code
_entity_poly.pdbx_strand_id
1 'polypeptide(L)'
;MYELKTKETDSSVIEFIEGVDNLRKREDAYKLLDIFTDTTGYEAKMWGTSIIGFGKYHYKYESGHEGDAPLVGFSPRKAKISLYFATGDTQRDKLLESFGKHTTGKACVYINKVADIDVDVLKALIKQSVTFLKETYPEQGEYNMTKSNKKELPLEQREELLKALQARFEKNMHRHQGIEWANVQVKLEANTEKLWSLNEMETTAGEPDVVDYDEKKDEYIFYDCSAESPKGRRSVCYDREALESRKKHKPENNAIDMAAAMGIELLTEEQYRALQQLENLDKKTSSWVQTPSDIRELGGAIFCDYRFGHVFVYHNGADSYYAARGFRGSLRV
;
A
#
# COMPACT_ATOMS: atom_id res chain seq x y z
N MET A 1 19.92 -17.70 25.56
CA MET A 1 19.19 -16.80 24.65
C MET A 1 18.11 -17.64 23.99
N TYR A 2 16.83 -17.36 24.24
CA TYR A 2 15.74 -18.13 23.62
C TYR A 2 15.63 -17.68 22.16
N GLU A 3 15.75 -18.62 21.22
CA GLU A 3 15.62 -18.33 19.81
C GLU A 3 14.22 -18.70 19.31
N LEU A 4 13.55 -17.73 18.69
CA LEU A 4 12.24 -17.93 18.09
C LEU A 4 12.34 -18.95 16.95
N LYS A 5 11.63 -20.08 17.05
CA LYS A 5 11.67 -21.14 16.02
C LYS A 5 10.81 -20.84 14.80
N THR A 6 9.81 -19.98 14.95
CA THR A 6 8.84 -19.64 13.91
C THR A 6 9.11 -18.22 13.45
N LYS A 7 9.95 -18.06 12.44
CA LYS A 7 10.28 -16.78 11.81
C LYS A 7 9.75 -16.76 10.38
N GLU A 8 9.47 -15.59 9.85
CA GLU A 8 9.19 -15.41 8.43
C GLU A 8 10.38 -15.94 7.59
N THR A 9 10.10 -16.55 6.45
CA THR A 9 11.10 -17.13 5.54
C THR A 9 10.74 -16.84 4.09
N ASP A 10 11.74 -16.89 3.20
CA ASP A 10 11.56 -16.77 1.75
C ASP A 10 11.05 -18.06 1.08
N SER A 11 10.61 -19.06 1.86
CA SER A 11 10.09 -20.32 1.33
C SER A 11 8.78 -20.10 0.57
N SER A 12 8.59 -20.79 -0.55
CA SER A 12 7.38 -20.65 -1.37
C SER A 12 6.16 -21.26 -0.67
N VAL A 13 5.13 -20.44 -0.46
CA VAL A 13 3.81 -20.88 0.06
C VAL A 13 3.18 -21.91 -0.89
N ILE A 14 3.29 -21.68 -2.20
CA ILE A 14 2.70 -22.54 -3.21
C ILE A 14 3.39 -23.91 -3.23
N GLU A 15 4.72 -23.95 -3.19
CA GLU A 15 5.46 -25.22 -3.12
C GLU A 15 5.15 -25.99 -1.83
N PHE A 16 4.99 -25.27 -0.71
CA PHE A 16 4.57 -25.89 0.54
C PHE A 16 3.17 -26.52 0.44
N ILE A 17 2.20 -25.83 -0.18
CA ILE A 17 0.85 -26.37 -0.41
C ILE A 17 0.92 -27.58 -1.35
N GLU A 18 1.68 -27.52 -2.44
CA GLU A 18 1.85 -28.65 -3.36
C GLU A 18 2.50 -29.88 -2.69
N GLY A 19 3.31 -29.67 -1.67
CA GLY A 19 3.87 -30.72 -0.82
C GLY A 19 2.86 -31.43 0.08
N VAL A 20 1.60 -30.99 0.15
CA VAL A 20 0.55 -31.65 0.95
C VAL A 20 0.07 -32.90 0.22
N ASP A 21 0.35 -34.09 0.79
CA ASP A 21 0.02 -35.40 0.20
C ASP A 21 -1.47 -35.60 -0.10
N ASN A 22 -2.35 -35.10 0.77
CA ASN A 22 -3.79 -35.33 0.64
C ASN A 22 -4.42 -34.26 -0.27
N LEU A 23 -4.92 -34.70 -1.44
CA LEU A 23 -5.51 -33.82 -2.45
C LEU A 23 -6.61 -32.90 -1.91
N ARG A 24 -7.56 -33.42 -1.13
CA ARG A 24 -8.65 -32.60 -0.57
C ARG A 24 -8.13 -31.56 0.41
N LYS A 25 -7.11 -31.90 1.20
CA LYS A 25 -6.48 -30.97 2.12
C LYS A 25 -5.67 -29.90 1.39
N ARG A 26 -5.08 -30.23 0.24
CA ARG A 26 -4.42 -29.28 -0.65
C ARG A 26 -5.44 -28.29 -1.25
N GLU A 27 -6.57 -28.77 -1.73
CA GLU A 27 -7.67 -27.92 -2.21
C GLU A 27 -8.18 -26.98 -1.10
N ASP A 28 -8.36 -27.51 0.11
CA ASP A 28 -8.75 -26.70 1.26
C ASP A 28 -7.66 -25.68 1.65
N ALA A 29 -6.38 -26.01 1.51
CA ALA A 29 -5.28 -25.08 1.74
C ALA A 29 -5.28 -23.93 0.72
N TYR A 30 -5.57 -24.19 -0.54
CA TYR A 30 -5.76 -23.15 -1.56
C TYR A 30 -6.97 -22.26 -1.25
N LYS A 31 -8.12 -22.84 -0.86
CA LYS A 31 -9.28 -22.04 -0.45
C LYS A 31 -8.97 -21.14 0.74
N LEU A 32 -8.24 -21.66 1.73
CA LEU A 32 -7.85 -20.88 2.90
C LEU A 32 -6.84 -19.80 2.53
N LEU A 33 -5.92 -20.07 1.59
CA LEU A 33 -5.02 -19.05 1.05
C LEU A 33 -5.83 -17.87 0.48
N ASP A 34 -6.78 -18.15 -0.42
CA ASP A 34 -7.65 -17.11 -1.02
C ASP A 34 -8.45 -16.35 0.05
N ILE A 35 -9.12 -17.07 0.95
CA ILE A 35 -9.94 -16.44 2.01
C ILE A 35 -9.09 -15.53 2.90
N PHE A 36 -7.92 -15.98 3.35
CA PHE A 36 -7.07 -15.18 4.21
C PHE A 36 -6.47 -13.99 3.46
N THR A 37 -6.01 -14.17 2.22
CA THR A 37 -5.52 -13.06 1.38
C THR A 37 -6.60 -12.00 1.19
N ASP A 38 -7.79 -12.39 0.73
CA ASP A 38 -8.89 -11.45 0.47
C ASP A 38 -9.37 -10.73 1.73
N THR A 39 -9.38 -11.43 2.86
CA THR A 39 -9.91 -10.87 4.11
C THR A 39 -8.92 -9.95 4.81
N THR A 40 -7.63 -10.25 4.70
CA THR A 40 -6.58 -9.49 5.39
C THR A 40 -5.97 -8.40 4.51
N GLY A 41 -5.96 -8.57 3.19
CA GLY A 41 -5.21 -7.74 2.26
C GLY A 41 -3.70 -7.99 2.26
N TYR A 42 -3.21 -8.97 3.03
CA TYR A 42 -1.78 -9.28 3.11
C TYR A 42 -1.38 -10.42 2.17
N GLU A 43 -0.14 -10.34 1.67
CA GLU A 43 0.51 -11.46 1.00
C GLU A 43 0.80 -12.57 2.03
N ALA A 44 0.59 -13.83 1.61
CA ALA A 44 0.92 -14.99 2.41
C ALA A 44 2.44 -15.20 2.44
N LYS A 45 3.02 -15.43 3.62
CA LYS A 45 4.43 -15.80 3.80
C LYS A 45 4.56 -17.09 4.59
N MET A 46 5.64 -17.82 4.35
CA MET A 46 5.96 -19.00 5.16
C MET A 46 6.60 -18.59 6.48
N TRP A 47 6.03 -19.08 7.57
CA TRP A 47 6.51 -18.89 8.94
C TRP A 47 7.01 -20.22 9.50
N GLY A 48 8.32 -20.29 9.74
CA GLY A 48 9.03 -21.53 10.01
C GLY A 48 8.82 -22.53 8.87
N THR A 49 8.67 -23.81 9.22
CA THR A 49 8.60 -24.89 8.21
C THR A 49 7.19 -25.23 7.76
N SER A 50 6.15 -24.56 8.29
CA SER A 50 4.82 -25.15 8.21
C SER A 50 3.62 -24.26 8.51
N ILE A 51 3.81 -22.97 8.76
CA ILE A 51 2.71 -22.03 8.93
C ILE A 51 2.69 -21.12 7.71
N ILE A 52 1.51 -20.92 7.14
CA ILE A 52 1.24 -19.87 6.15
C ILE A 52 0.63 -18.72 6.95
N GLY A 53 1.37 -17.62 7.06
CA GLY A 53 1.01 -16.45 7.87
C GLY A 53 0.73 -15.23 7.02
N PHE A 54 -0.09 -14.32 7.56
CA PHE A 54 -0.54 -13.10 6.88
C PHE A 54 -0.31 -11.91 7.81
N GLY A 55 0.37 -10.89 7.27
CA GLY A 55 0.85 -9.76 8.04
C GLY A 55 1.87 -10.16 9.12
N LYS A 56 2.32 -9.17 9.88
CA LYS A 56 3.31 -9.34 10.95
C LYS A 56 2.99 -8.37 12.08
N TYR A 57 3.28 -8.77 13.31
CA TYR A 57 3.31 -7.87 14.46
C TYR A 57 4.48 -8.24 15.36
N HIS A 58 5.02 -7.25 16.07
CA HIS A 58 6.06 -7.43 17.06
C HIS A 58 5.45 -7.45 18.46
N TYR A 59 5.55 -8.57 19.18
CA TYR A 59 5.09 -8.66 20.56
C TYR A 59 6.22 -8.44 21.54
N LYS A 60 5.92 -7.82 22.68
CA LYS A 60 6.83 -7.68 23.82
C LYS A 60 6.08 -7.96 25.12
N TYR A 61 6.51 -8.97 25.86
CA TYR A 61 5.94 -9.30 27.16
C TYR A 61 6.62 -8.54 28.30
N GLU A 62 5.95 -8.40 29.44
CA GLU A 62 6.49 -7.78 30.66
C GLU A 62 7.79 -8.44 31.16
N SER A 63 7.98 -9.73 30.86
CA SER A 63 9.21 -10.46 31.17
C SER A 63 10.42 -10.05 30.31
N GLY A 64 10.23 -9.14 29.34
CA GLY A 64 11.22 -8.73 28.37
C GLY A 64 11.38 -9.68 27.18
N HIS A 65 10.58 -10.75 27.11
CA HIS A 65 10.56 -11.64 25.95
C HIS A 65 9.78 -10.99 24.80
N GLU A 66 10.43 -10.85 23.63
CA GLU A 66 9.85 -10.23 22.44
C GLU A 66 10.16 -11.05 21.18
N GLY A 67 9.42 -10.77 20.10
CA GLY A 67 9.59 -11.44 18.82
C GLY A 67 8.50 -11.07 17.82
N ASP A 68 8.62 -11.61 16.62
CA ASP A 68 7.66 -11.39 15.54
C ASP A 68 6.74 -12.60 15.36
N ALA A 69 5.49 -12.34 15.02
CA ALA A 69 4.51 -13.36 14.69
C ALA A 69 3.56 -12.87 13.59
N PRO A 70 2.91 -13.79 12.84
CA PRO A 70 1.89 -13.39 11.88
C PRO A 70 0.62 -12.95 12.60
N LEU A 71 -0.09 -11.96 12.06
CA LEU A 71 -1.36 -11.48 12.64
C LEU A 71 -2.43 -12.58 12.65
N VAL A 72 -2.46 -13.36 11.57
CA VAL A 72 -3.26 -14.58 11.44
C VAL A 72 -2.53 -15.57 10.56
N GLY A 73 -2.92 -16.84 10.62
CA GLY A 73 -2.38 -17.83 9.69
C GLY A 73 -3.07 -19.17 9.77
N PHE A 74 -2.61 -20.11 8.96
CA PHE A 74 -3.05 -21.49 9.04
C PHE A 74 -1.93 -22.48 8.71
N SER A 75 -2.17 -23.75 9.03
CA SER A 75 -1.26 -24.86 8.72
C SER A 75 -2.06 -26.12 8.35
N PRO A 76 -1.95 -26.61 7.11
CA PRO A 76 -2.65 -27.81 6.64
C PRO A 76 -1.94 -29.10 7.12
N ARG A 77 -1.88 -29.32 8.44
CA ARG A 77 -1.18 -30.49 9.04
C ARG A 77 -1.85 -31.81 8.64
N LYS A 78 -1.08 -32.91 8.75
CA LYS A 78 -1.53 -34.27 8.41
C LYS A 78 -2.85 -34.67 9.06
N ALA A 79 -3.03 -34.40 10.36
CA ALA A 79 -4.28 -34.71 11.07
C ALA A 79 -5.40 -33.71 10.77
N LYS A 80 -5.26 -32.45 11.22
CA LYS A 80 -6.25 -31.38 11.09
C LYS A 80 -5.61 -30.13 10.48
N ILE A 81 -6.44 -29.23 9.94
CA ILE A 81 -6.00 -27.89 9.59
C ILE A 81 -6.02 -27.06 10.88
N SER A 82 -4.89 -26.44 11.21
CA SER A 82 -4.79 -25.48 12.30
C SER A 82 -5.01 -24.07 11.77
N LEU A 83 -5.88 -23.31 12.40
CA LEU A 83 -6.09 -21.88 12.19
C LEU A 83 -5.55 -21.13 13.41
N TYR A 84 -4.82 -20.05 13.16
CA TYR A 84 -4.16 -19.22 14.16
C TYR A 84 -4.82 -17.84 14.19
N PHE A 85 -5.37 -17.51 15.35
CA PHE A 85 -6.02 -16.22 15.65
C PHE A 85 -5.49 -15.69 16.98
N ALA A 86 -5.75 -14.42 17.25
CA ALA A 86 -5.39 -13.75 18.47
C ALA A 86 -5.97 -14.45 19.72
N THR A 87 -5.15 -14.53 20.76
CA THR A 87 -5.56 -14.99 22.08
C THR A 87 -5.86 -13.82 23.00
N GLY A 88 -6.97 -13.90 23.75
CA GLY A 88 -7.35 -12.87 24.72
C GLY A 88 -8.51 -11.98 24.28
N ASP A 89 -9.00 -12.14 23.04
CA ASP A 89 -10.19 -11.45 22.57
C ASP A 89 -11.48 -12.09 23.11
N THR A 90 -12.28 -11.31 23.83
CA THR A 90 -13.55 -11.74 24.44
C THR A 90 -14.67 -12.02 23.44
N GLN A 91 -14.59 -11.57 22.19
CA GLN A 91 -15.60 -11.93 21.17
C GLN A 91 -15.21 -13.13 20.31
N ARG A 92 -13.97 -13.63 20.41
CA ARG A 92 -13.54 -14.85 19.69
C ARG A 92 -14.45 -16.03 20.01
N ASP A 93 -14.70 -16.25 21.30
CA ASP A 93 -15.48 -17.41 21.74
C ASP A 93 -16.95 -17.30 21.27
N LYS A 94 -17.50 -16.08 21.18
CA LYS A 94 -18.85 -15.83 20.65
C LYS A 94 -18.95 -16.18 19.16
N LEU A 95 -17.98 -15.76 18.35
CA LEU A 95 -17.96 -16.12 16.93
C LEU A 95 -17.83 -17.63 16.74
N LEU A 96 -17.03 -18.29 17.58
CA LEU A 96 -16.82 -19.73 17.52
C LEU A 96 -18.10 -20.54 17.76
N GLU A 97 -19.07 -20.05 18.53
CA GLU A 97 -20.38 -20.71 18.70
C GLU A 97 -21.10 -20.93 17.37
N SER A 98 -20.94 -19.98 16.43
CA SER A 98 -21.53 -20.03 15.09
C SER A 98 -20.58 -20.55 14.00
N PHE A 99 -19.35 -20.92 14.34
CA PHE A 99 -18.31 -21.19 13.34
C PHE A 99 -18.48 -22.54 12.61
N GLY A 100 -19.22 -23.47 13.19
CA GLY A 100 -19.38 -24.82 12.65
C GLY A 100 -18.53 -25.87 13.37
N LYS A 101 -18.20 -26.98 12.72
CA LYS A 101 -17.54 -28.13 13.36
C LYS A 101 -16.04 -27.89 13.51
N HIS A 102 -15.64 -27.55 14.73
CA HIS A 102 -14.25 -27.26 15.07
C HIS A 102 -13.89 -27.80 16.47
N THR A 103 -12.60 -27.77 16.80
CA THR A 103 -12.10 -27.96 18.17
C THR A 103 -11.13 -26.83 18.50
N THR A 104 -11.07 -26.38 19.75
CA THR A 104 -10.20 -25.27 20.16
C THR A 104 -9.05 -25.75 21.04
N GLY A 105 -7.87 -25.14 20.86
CA GLY A 105 -6.79 -25.10 21.84
C GLY A 105 -6.65 -23.69 22.40
N LYS A 106 -5.60 -23.45 23.20
CA LYS A 106 -5.36 -22.13 23.82
C LYS A 106 -5.27 -20.98 22.79
N ALA A 107 -4.51 -21.17 21.70
CA ALA A 107 -4.31 -20.17 20.65
C ALA A 107 -4.79 -20.60 19.26
N CYS A 108 -5.18 -21.86 19.09
CA CYS A 108 -5.45 -22.44 17.77
C CYS A 108 -6.87 -22.94 17.70
N VAL A 109 -7.47 -22.85 16.51
CA VAL A 109 -8.75 -23.47 16.17
C VAL A 109 -8.46 -24.54 15.13
N TYR A 110 -9.02 -25.73 15.31
CA TYR A 110 -8.75 -26.87 14.42
C TYR A 110 -10.02 -27.28 13.69
N ILE A 111 -9.90 -27.44 12.37
CA ILE A 111 -10.95 -27.92 11.48
C ILE A 111 -10.44 -29.15 10.71
N ASN A 112 -11.34 -30.01 10.24
CA ASN A 112 -10.92 -31.14 9.39
C ASN A 112 -10.83 -30.75 7.92
N LYS A 113 -11.78 -29.92 7.46
CA LYS A 113 -11.94 -29.42 6.09
C LYS A 113 -12.70 -28.10 6.11
N VAL A 114 -12.59 -27.29 5.05
CA VAL A 114 -13.26 -25.98 4.98
C VAL A 114 -14.79 -26.11 4.97
N ALA A 115 -15.32 -27.19 4.38
CA ALA A 115 -16.77 -27.44 4.35
C ALA A 115 -17.40 -27.74 5.72
N ASP A 116 -16.60 -27.91 6.77
CA ASP A 116 -17.10 -28.11 8.14
C ASP A 116 -17.44 -26.79 8.84
N ILE A 117 -17.08 -25.63 8.26
CA ILE A 117 -17.18 -24.31 8.89
C ILE A 117 -17.94 -23.30 8.05
N ASP A 118 -18.42 -22.26 8.71
CA ASP A 118 -18.96 -21.06 8.08
C ASP A 118 -17.82 -20.11 7.68
N VAL A 119 -17.73 -19.81 6.38
CA VAL A 119 -16.68 -18.96 5.81
C VAL A 119 -16.85 -17.50 6.20
N ASP A 120 -18.06 -17.00 6.39
CA ASP A 120 -18.26 -15.61 6.80
C ASP A 120 -17.87 -15.41 8.27
N VAL A 121 -18.13 -16.42 9.10
CA VAL A 121 -17.62 -16.43 10.49
C VAL A 121 -16.09 -16.56 10.51
N LEU A 122 -15.48 -17.35 9.60
CA LEU A 122 -14.02 -17.37 9.44
C LEU A 122 -13.48 -15.95 9.15
N LYS A 123 -14.10 -15.24 8.20
CA LYS A 123 -13.70 -13.88 7.84
C LYS A 123 -13.84 -12.92 9.01
N ALA A 124 -14.91 -13.04 9.79
CA ALA A 124 -15.11 -12.24 11.00
C ALA A 124 -14.01 -12.50 12.04
N LEU A 125 -13.67 -13.77 12.30
CA LEU A 125 -12.57 -14.16 13.20
C LEU A 125 -11.22 -13.61 12.73
N ILE A 126 -10.94 -13.66 11.43
CA ILE A 126 -9.72 -13.11 10.84
C ILE A 126 -9.63 -11.60 11.09
N LYS A 127 -10.68 -10.85 10.71
CA LYS A 127 -10.72 -9.38 10.86
C LYS A 127 -10.55 -8.98 12.32
N GLN A 128 -11.29 -9.63 13.19
CA GLN A 128 -11.22 -9.42 14.62
C GLN A 128 -9.80 -9.64 15.16
N SER A 129 -9.17 -10.76 14.80
CA SER A 129 -7.80 -11.09 15.21
C SER A 129 -6.79 -10.03 14.77
N VAL A 130 -6.88 -9.59 13.52
CA VAL A 130 -6.03 -8.53 12.97
C VAL A 130 -6.22 -7.23 13.74
N THR A 131 -7.47 -6.81 13.96
CA THR A 131 -7.77 -5.60 14.73
C THR A 131 -7.21 -5.67 16.15
N PHE A 132 -7.51 -6.75 16.88
CA PHE A 132 -7.08 -6.94 18.25
C PHE A 132 -5.55 -6.90 18.40
N LEU A 133 -4.81 -7.60 17.52
CA LEU A 133 -3.35 -7.65 17.62
C LEU A 133 -2.70 -6.32 17.27
N LYS A 134 -3.24 -5.59 16.29
CA LYS A 134 -2.76 -4.23 15.97
C LYS A 134 -3.03 -3.25 17.11
N GLU A 135 -4.17 -3.36 17.79
CA GLU A 135 -4.49 -2.55 18.96
C GLU A 135 -3.64 -2.92 20.18
N THR A 136 -3.33 -4.20 20.37
CA THR A 136 -2.59 -4.71 21.52
C THR A 136 -1.08 -4.48 21.37
N TYR A 137 -0.56 -4.66 20.16
CA TYR A 137 0.84 -4.52 19.80
C TYR A 137 0.98 -3.52 18.66
N PRO A 138 0.68 -2.23 18.91
CA PRO A 138 0.94 -1.19 17.92
C PRO A 138 2.45 -1.20 17.65
N GLU A 139 2.85 -1.22 16.38
CA GLU A 139 4.27 -1.17 16.05
C GLU A 139 4.86 0.09 16.73
N GLN A 140 6.04 -0.01 17.33
CA GLN A 140 6.79 1.17 17.75
C GLN A 140 7.28 1.87 16.48
N GLY A 141 6.42 2.73 15.94
CA GLY A 141 6.46 3.29 14.59
C GLY A 141 5.06 3.54 14.00
N GLU A 142 4.02 2.89 14.54
CA GLU A 142 2.60 3.07 14.19
C GLU A 142 1.77 3.50 15.40
N TYR A 143 2.23 4.48 16.19
CA TYR A 143 1.36 5.15 17.14
C TYR A 143 0.45 6.13 16.40
N ASN A 144 -0.67 5.59 15.93
CA ASN A 144 -1.96 6.20 15.63
C ASN A 144 -2.49 5.56 14.35
N MET A 145 -3.46 4.64 14.46
CA MET A 145 -4.55 4.47 13.48
C MET A 145 -5.54 3.41 14.00
N THR A 146 -6.17 3.68 15.15
CA THR A 146 -7.55 3.22 15.35
C THR A 146 -8.46 4.43 15.44
N LYS A 147 -9.27 4.55 14.38
CA LYS A 147 -10.28 5.60 14.14
C LYS A 147 -9.74 7.02 14.15
N SER A 148 -9.02 7.34 13.09
CA SER A 148 -9.32 8.57 12.38
C SER A 148 -9.23 8.28 10.90
N ASN A 149 -10.28 8.57 10.13
CA ASN A 149 -10.16 8.79 8.69
C ASN A 149 -9.31 10.06 8.38
N LYS A 150 -8.46 10.49 9.31
CA LYS A 150 -7.65 11.68 9.17
C LYS A 150 -6.29 11.25 8.68
N LYS A 151 -6.01 11.61 7.44
CA LYS A 151 -4.69 11.61 6.83
C LYS A 151 -3.78 12.55 7.65
N GLU A 152 -3.30 12.13 8.81
CA GLU A 152 -2.54 12.98 9.73
C GLU A 152 -1.20 12.33 10.09
N LEU A 153 -0.12 13.11 9.94
CA LEU A 153 1.23 12.66 10.29
C LEU A 153 1.52 12.84 11.79
N PRO A 154 2.28 11.91 12.40
CA PRO A 154 2.96 12.14 13.68
C PRO A 154 3.78 13.42 13.65
N LEU A 155 3.91 14.09 14.80
CA LEU A 155 4.60 15.38 14.90
C LEU A 155 6.04 15.33 14.39
N GLU A 156 6.79 14.28 14.75
CA GLU A 156 8.18 14.09 14.32
C GLU A 156 8.29 13.97 12.78
N GLN A 157 7.49 13.10 12.16
CA GLN A 157 7.44 12.97 10.69
C GLN A 157 7.03 14.28 10.01
N ARG A 158 6.12 15.04 10.62
CA ARG A 158 5.70 16.34 10.11
C ARG A 158 6.84 17.36 10.11
N GLU A 159 7.59 17.44 11.21
CA GLU A 159 8.74 18.33 11.33
C GLU A 159 9.85 17.94 10.34
N GLU A 160 10.12 16.65 10.19
CA GLU A 160 11.08 16.14 9.21
C GLU A 160 10.67 16.48 7.77
N LEU A 161 9.39 16.25 7.43
CA LEU A 161 8.84 16.59 6.12
C LEU A 161 8.95 18.09 5.83
N LEU A 162 8.49 18.95 6.76
CA LEU A 162 8.55 20.41 6.58
C LEU A 162 10.00 20.88 6.37
N LYS A 163 10.95 20.30 7.11
CA LYS A 163 12.36 20.62 6.97
C LYS A 163 12.93 20.17 5.62
N ALA A 164 12.54 19.00 5.13
CA ALA A 164 12.91 18.50 3.81
C ALA A 164 12.32 19.37 2.69
N LEU A 165 11.04 19.73 2.78
CA LEU A 165 10.35 20.61 1.84
C LEU A 165 10.98 22.01 1.83
N GLN A 166 11.26 22.59 2.99
CA GLN A 166 11.91 23.90 3.10
C GLN A 166 13.28 23.90 2.42
N ALA A 167 14.12 22.93 2.77
CA ALA A 167 15.47 22.83 2.19
C ALA A 167 15.42 22.65 0.67
N ARG A 168 14.41 21.92 0.15
CA ARG A 168 14.19 21.75 -1.28
C ARG A 168 13.71 23.03 -1.95
N PHE A 169 12.74 23.72 -1.35
CA PHE A 169 12.22 24.99 -1.82
C PHE A 169 13.37 26.01 -1.96
N GLU A 170 14.13 26.24 -0.89
CA GLU A 170 15.26 27.19 -0.88
C GLU A 170 16.35 26.84 -1.91
N LYS A 171 16.57 25.54 -2.17
CA LYS A 171 17.53 25.08 -3.18
C LYS A 171 17.03 25.32 -4.61
N ASN A 172 15.71 25.33 -4.82
CA ASN A 172 15.07 25.34 -6.13
C ASN A 172 14.27 26.63 -6.41
N MET A 173 14.69 27.78 -5.85
CA MET A 173 14.03 29.09 -6.02
C MET A 173 13.71 29.50 -7.47
N HIS A 174 14.37 28.91 -8.46
CA HIS A 174 14.05 29.13 -9.87
C HIS A 174 12.65 28.61 -10.28
N ARG A 175 12.07 27.66 -9.52
CA ARG A 175 10.74 27.07 -9.78
C ARG A 175 9.58 27.94 -9.25
N HIS A 176 9.85 28.83 -8.30
CA HIS A 176 8.82 29.55 -7.55
C HIS A 176 9.27 30.98 -7.18
N GLN A 177 9.64 31.75 -8.21
CA GLN A 177 10.05 33.15 -8.03
C GLN A 177 8.93 33.98 -7.41
N GLY A 178 9.24 34.72 -6.35
CA GLY A 178 8.29 35.60 -5.66
C GLY A 178 7.42 34.92 -4.62
N ILE A 179 7.55 33.61 -4.42
CA ILE A 179 6.88 32.89 -3.33
C ILE A 179 7.79 32.86 -2.10
N GLU A 180 7.22 33.16 -0.92
CA GLU A 180 7.94 33.08 0.36
C GLU A 180 7.58 31.79 1.11
N TRP A 181 8.61 31.04 1.53
CA TRP A 181 8.42 29.78 2.25
C TRP A 181 7.54 29.91 3.50
N ALA A 182 7.66 31.02 4.24
CA ALA A 182 6.86 31.25 5.45
C ALA A 182 5.35 31.17 5.18
N ASN A 183 4.88 31.67 4.03
CA ASN A 183 3.47 31.63 3.65
C ASN A 183 3.04 30.22 3.24
N VAL A 184 3.91 29.48 2.54
CA VAL A 184 3.70 28.07 2.19
C VAL A 184 3.60 27.22 3.45
N GLN A 185 4.51 27.40 4.41
CA GLN A 185 4.54 26.67 5.66
C GLN A 185 3.26 26.88 6.48
N VAL A 186 2.77 28.12 6.59
CA VAL A 186 1.49 28.41 7.27
C VAL A 186 0.33 27.66 6.62
N LYS A 187 0.26 27.61 5.28
CA LYS A 187 -0.76 26.83 4.56
C LYS A 187 -0.63 25.33 4.80
N LEU A 188 0.59 24.81 4.81
CA LEU A 188 0.85 23.39 5.07
C LEU A 188 0.43 22.99 6.49
N GLU A 189 0.85 23.75 7.51
CA GLU A 189 0.54 23.47 8.91
C GLU A 189 -0.96 23.55 9.21
N ALA A 190 -1.70 24.41 8.49
CA ALA A 190 -3.16 24.48 8.57
C ALA A 190 -3.88 23.30 7.90
N ASN A 191 -3.21 22.56 7.02
CA ASN A 191 -3.78 21.49 6.19
C ASN A 191 -3.08 20.14 6.45
N THR A 192 -3.38 19.51 7.60
CA THR A 192 -2.72 18.26 8.02
C THR A 192 -2.89 17.09 7.04
N GLU A 193 -4.03 17.01 6.34
CA GLU A 193 -4.29 16.02 5.28
C GLU A 193 -3.41 16.19 4.04
N LYS A 194 -3.06 17.45 3.72
CA LYS A 194 -2.18 17.77 2.61
C LYS A 194 -0.73 17.47 2.96
N LEU A 195 -0.32 17.72 4.20
CA LEU A 195 0.98 17.28 4.71
C LEU A 195 1.14 15.77 4.61
N TRP A 196 0.13 14.99 4.99
CA TRP A 196 0.15 13.54 4.80
C TRP A 196 0.31 13.16 3.33
N SER A 197 -0.41 13.81 2.43
CA SER A 197 -0.31 13.56 0.99
C SER A 197 1.09 13.87 0.44
N LEU A 198 1.72 14.96 0.89
CA LEU A 198 3.10 15.31 0.55
C LEU A 198 4.11 14.31 1.11
N ASN A 199 3.88 13.77 2.30
CA ASN A 199 4.69 12.69 2.83
C ASN A 199 4.63 11.45 1.93
N GLU A 200 3.44 11.07 1.46
CA GLU A 200 3.32 9.94 0.52
C GLU A 200 4.05 10.21 -0.80
N MET A 201 3.99 11.45 -1.30
CA MET A 201 4.80 11.85 -2.47
C MET A 201 6.30 11.71 -2.17
N GLU A 202 6.77 12.08 -0.99
CA GLU A 202 8.17 11.95 -0.55
C GLU A 202 8.60 10.48 -0.43
N THR A 203 7.84 9.64 0.28
CA THR A 203 8.16 8.21 0.52
C THR A 203 8.23 7.41 -0.77
N THR A 204 7.47 7.82 -1.78
CA THR A 204 7.49 7.22 -3.12
C THR A 204 8.55 7.80 -4.07
N ALA A 205 9.47 8.63 -3.54
CA ALA A 205 10.54 9.31 -4.26
C ALA A 205 10.05 10.32 -5.32
N GLY A 206 9.00 11.06 -4.97
CA GLY A 206 8.40 12.12 -5.77
C GLY A 206 9.16 13.45 -5.75
N GLU A 207 9.83 13.73 -4.64
CA GLU A 207 10.45 15.02 -4.36
C GLU A 207 9.48 16.19 -4.63
N PRO A 208 8.30 16.24 -3.97
CA PRO A 208 7.33 17.29 -4.17
C PRO A 208 7.90 18.68 -3.89
N ASP A 209 7.59 19.64 -4.73
CA ASP A 209 8.04 21.04 -4.59
C ASP A 209 6.97 22.00 -5.12
N VAL A 210 7.01 23.25 -4.66
CA VAL A 210 6.10 24.30 -5.12
C VAL A 210 6.48 24.70 -6.54
N VAL A 211 5.50 24.68 -7.43
CA VAL A 211 5.66 25.04 -8.84
C VAL A 211 4.85 26.27 -9.26
N ASP A 212 3.81 26.61 -8.50
CA ASP A 212 2.92 27.72 -8.81
C ASP A 212 2.07 28.12 -7.59
N TYR A 213 1.42 29.28 -7.66
CA TYR A 213 0.47 29.78 -6.68
C TYR A 213 -0.79 30.34 -7.37
N ASP A 214 -1.95 29.79 -7.02
CA ASP A 214 -3.25 30.21 -7.55
C ASP A 214 -3.82 31.33 -6.69
N GLU A 215 -3.54 32.59 -7.04
CA GLU A 215 -4.01 33.77 -6.29
C GLU A 215 -5.53 33.85 -6.11
N LYS A 216 -6.30 33.25 -7.04
CA LYS A 216 -7.78 33.31 -6.99
C LYS A 216 -8.33 32.36 -5.94
N LYS A 217 -7.68 31.22 -5.74
CA LYS A 217 -8.07 30.21 -4.75
C LYS A 217 -7.27 30.30 -3.47
N ASP A 218 -6.19 31.10 -3.47
CA ASP A 218 -5.23 31.18 -2.37
C ASP A 218 -4.67 29.79 -2.02
N GLU A 219 -4.20 29.07 -3.06
CA GLU A 219 -3.68 27.70 -2.97
C GLU A 219 -2.28 27.61 -3.58
N TYR A 220 -1.37 26.90 -2.91
CA TYR A 220 -0.08 26.52 -3.48
C TYR A 220 -0.19 25.22 -4.27
N ILE A 221 0.47 25.15 -5.43
CA ILE A 221 0.47 23.97 -6.29
C ILE A 221 1.81 23.26 -6.15
N PHE A 222 1.75 22.00 -5.77
CA PHE A 222 2.89 21.09 -5.66
C PHE A 222 2.84 20.04 -6.75
N TYR A 223 3.97 19.82 -7.44
CA TYR A 223 4.17 18.67 -8.31
C TYR A 223 5.36 17.83 -7.85
N ASP A 224 5.39 16.56 -8.25
CA ASP A 224 6.61 15.76 -8.18
C ASP A 224 7.70 16.35 -9.08
N CYS A 225 8.83 16.71 -8.48
CA CYS A 225 9.94 17.34 -9.18
C CYS A 225 11.21 16.48 -9.21
N SER A 226 11.09 15.18 -8.87
CA SER A 226 12.20 14.24 -9.02
C SER A 226 12.64 14.12 -10.49
N ALA A 227 13.93 13.87 -10.72
CA ALA A 227 14.55 13.90 -12.07
C ALA A 227 13.87 12.98 -13.11
N GLU A 228 13.32 11.87 -12.65
CA GLU A 228 12.63 10.84 -13.44
C GLU A 228 11.37 10.44 -12.69
N SER A 229 10.37 9.90 -13.39
CA SER A 229 9.09 9.47 -12.81
C SER A 229 9.30 8.75 -11.47
N PRO A 230 8.57 9.08 -10.40
CA PRO A 230 8.85 8.60 -9.04
C PRO A 230 9.05 7.09 -8.97
N LYS A 231 10.20 6.63 -8.43
CA LYS A 231 10.62 5.23 -8.52
C LYS A 231 9.63 4.27 -7.84
N GLY A 232 9.03 4.69 -6.73
CA GLY A 232 8.02 3.91 -5.99
C GLY A 232 6.68 3.80 -6.71
N ARG A 233 6.50 4.45 -7.86
CA ARG A 233 5.24 4.54 -8.61
C ARG A 233 5.36 4.08 -10.06
N ARG A 234 6.40 3.30 -10.38
CA ARG A 234 6.64 2.75 -11.73
C ARG A 234 6.10 1.33 -11.87
N SER A 235 6.06 0.83 -13.11
CA SER A 235 5.60 -0.52 -13.45
C SER A 235 4.13 -0.75 -13.16
N VAL A 236 3.31 0.30 -13.29
CA VAL A 236 1.87 0.26 -13.05
C VAL A 236 1.11 0.52 -14.35
N CYS A 237 -0.01 -0.18 -14.49
CA CYS A 237 -0.99 0.12 -15.53
C CYS A 237 -1.81 1.36 -15.14
N TYR A 238 -2.67 1.84 -16.04
CA TYR A 238 -3.33 3.13 -15.87
C TYR A 238 -4.34 3.11 -14.70
N ASP A 239 -5.34 2.22 -14.73
CA ASP A 239 -6.42 2.17 -13.73
C ASP A 239 -6.84 0.74 -13.31
N ARG A 240 -7.85 0.66 -12.42
CA ARG A 240 -8.37 -0.60 -11.88
C ARG A 240 -8.94 -1.55 -12.94
N GLU A 241 -9.71 -1.03 -13.90
CA GLU A 241 -10.30 -1.85 -14.96
C GLU A 241 -9.19 -2.42 -15.87
N ALA A 242 -8.20 -1.60 -16.22
CA ALA A 242 -7.01 -2.03 -16.94
C ALA A 242 -6.24 -3.12 -16.17
N LEU A 243 -6.06 -2.94 -14.87
CA LEU A 243 -5.43 -3.92 -13.98
C LEU A 243 -6.19 -5.26 -13.98
N GLU A 244 -7.51 -5.23 -13.88
CA GLU A 244 -8.38 -6.41 -13.85
C GLU A 244 -8.48 -7.15 -15.20
N SER A 245 -8.36 -6.42 -16.32
CA SER A 245 -8.35 -7.01 -17.66
C SER A 245 -7.15 -7.94 -17.91
N ARG A 246 -6.05 -7.78 -17.15
CA ARG A 246 -4.82 -8.58 -17.34
C ARG A 246 -4.95 -9.98 -16.74
N LYS A 247 -4.81 -10.98 -17.61
CA LYS A 247 -4.78 -12.41 -17.22
C LYS A 247 -3.39 -12.92 -16.83
N LYS A 248 -2.33 -12.25 -17.32
CA LYS A 248 -0.93 -12.65 -17.11
C LYS A 248 -0.08 -11.41 -16.87
N HIS A 249 0.94 -11.57 -16.02
CA HIS A 249 1.86 -10.49 -15.62
C HIS A 249 1.05 -9.27 -15.19
N LYS A 250 0.26 -9.44 -14.13
CA LYS A 250 -0.54 -8.36 -13.56
C LYS A 250 0.40 -7.50 -12.70
N PRO A 251 0.50 -6.18 -12.92
CA PRO A 251 1.29 -5.33 -12.05
C PRO A 251 0.67 -5.29 -10.65
N GLU A 252 1.46 -4.94 -9.64
CA GLU A 252 0.99 -4.90 -8.24
C GLU A 252 -0.14 -3.87 -8.05
N ASN A 253 -0.09 -2.75 -8.77
CA ASN A 253 -1.05 -1.66 -8.63
C ASN A 253 -1.30 -0.92 -9.96
N ASN A 254 -2.14 0.12 -9.91
CA ASN A 254 -2.44 1.02 -11.01
C ASN A 254 -2.26 2.50 -10.61
N ALA A 255 -2.00 3.37 -11.58
CA ALA A 255 -1.67 4.77 -11.33
C ALA A 255 -2.80 5.56 -10.66
N ILE A 256 -4.04 5.39 -11.13
CA ILE A 256 -5.21 6.14 -10.60
C ILE A 256 -5.48 5.80 -9.13
N ASP A 257 -5.50 4.51 -8.78
CA ASP A 257 -5.77 4.10 -7.40
C ASP A 257 -4.64 4.50 -6.45
N MET A 258 -3.38 4.40 -6.90
CA MET A 258 -2.25 4.88 -6.12
C MET A 258 -2.37 6.38 -5.83
N ALA A 259 -2.67 7.20 -6.85
CA ALA A 259 -2.84 8.63 -6.67
C ALA A 259 -4.02 8.95 -5.72
N ALA A 260 -5.16 8.28 -5.91
CA ALA A 260 -6.33 8.45 -5.05
C ALA A 260 -6.04 8.07 -3.58
N ALA A 261 -5.32 6.96 -3.34
CA ALA A 261 -4.90 6.54 -2.01
C ALA A 261 -4.02 7.62 -1.35
N MET A 262 -3.05 8.17 -2.11
CA MET A 262 -2.15 9.24 -1.67
C MET A 262 -2.85 10.60 -1.53
N GLY A 263 -4.10 10.77 -1.99
CA GLY A 263 -4.80 12.05 -1.96
C GLY A 263 -4.28 13.08 -2.96
N ILE A 264 -3.67 12.61 -4.06
CA ILE A 264 -3.10 13.44 -5.13
C ILE A 264 -3.79 13.11 -6.45
N GLU A 265 -3.61 13.98 -7.44
CA GLU A 265 -4.08 13.74 -8.81
C GLU A 265 -2.90 13.45 -9.73
N LEU A 266 -3.11 12.71 -10.82
CA LEU A 266 -2.12 12.68 -11.91
C LEU A 266 -2.04 14.07 -12.55
N LEU A 267 -0.87 14.43 -13.07
CA LEU A 267 -0.76 15.63 -13.92
C LEU A 267 -1.64 15.50 -15.16
N THR A 268 -2.24 16.59 -15.62
CA THR A 268 -2.75 16.70 -16.99
C THR A 268 -1.59 16.85 -17.98
N GLU A 269 -1.87 16.73 -19.28
CA GLU A 269 -0.87 17.01 -20.32
C GLU A 269 -0.32 18.45 -20.19
N GLU A 270 -1.20 19.43 -19.97
CA GLU A 270 -0.85 20.84 -19.86
C GLU A 270 0.04 21.08 -18.63
N GLN A 271 -0.31 20.47 -17.50
CA GLN A 271 0.49 20.56 -16.27
C GLN A 271 1.86 19.92 -16.45
N TYR A 272 1.94 18.77 -17.13
CA TYR A 272 3.21 18.13 -17.47
C TYR A 272 4.07 19.03 -18.37
N ARG A 273 3.48 19.67 -19.38
CA ARG A 273 4.19 20.61 -20.26
C ARG A 273 4.70 21.84 -19.50
N ALA A 274 3.90 22.37 -18.58
CA ALA A 274 4.29 23.48 -17.72
C ALA A 274 5.45 23.11 -16.79
N LEU A 275 5.40 21.94 -16.15
CA LEU A 275 6.50 21.42 -15.33
C LEU A 275 7.82 21.37 -16.11
N GLN A 276 7.77 20.95 -17.38
CA GLN A 276 8.95 20.85 -18.25
C GLN A 276 9.52 22.22 -18.67
N GLN A 277 8.79 23.32 -18.46
CA GLN A 277 9.35 24.68 -18.62
C GLN A 277 10.17 25.12 -17.41
N LEU A 278 9.87 24.57 -16.22
CA LEU A 278 10.61 24.86 -14.99
C LEU A 278 11.90 24.05 -14.94
N GLU A 279 11.80 22.74 -15.22
CA GLU A 279 12.93 21.85 -15.23
C GLU A 279 12.71 20.67 -16.18
N ASN A 280 13.77 20.27 -16.88
CA ASN A 280 13.71 19.18 -17.85
C ASN A 280 13.83 17.83 -17.13
N LEU A 281 12.69 17.17 -16.91
CA LEU A 281 12.53 15.92 -16.17
C LEU A 281 12.13 14.76 -17.10
N ASP A 282 12.10 13.52 -16.60
CA ASP A 282 11.68 12.32 -17.35
C ASP A 282 12.49 12.08 -18.64
N LYS A 283 13.81 12.29 -18.58
CA LYS A 283 14.72 12.10 -19.73
C LYS A 283 15.03 10.64 -20.04
N LYS A 284 14.69 9.72 -19.15
CA LYS A 284 14.89 8.27 -19.31
C LYS A 284 13.64 7.46 -19.02
N THR A 285 12.62 8.09 -18.46
CA THR A 285 11.35 7.47 -18.10
C THR A 285 10.18 8.14 -18.82
N SER A 286 8.96 7.70 -18.52
CA SER A 286 7.71 8.27 -19.00
C SER A 286 6.69 8.27 -17.86
N SER A 287 5.70 9.16 -17.93
CA SER A 287 4.69 9.33 -16.89
C SER A 287 3.29 9.26 -17.48
N TRP A 288 2.42 8.42 -16.91
CA TRP A 288 0.99 8.52 -17.13
C TRP A 288 0.51 9.92 -16.76
N VAL A 289 -0.38 10.46 -17.58
CA VAL A 289 -1.09 11.72 -17.32
C VAL A 289 -2.59 11.46 -17.36
N GLN A 290 -3.40 12.39 -16.88
CA GLN A 290 -4.85 12.26 -16.92
C GLN A 290 -5.31 12.02 -18.36
N THR A 291 -5.92 10.85 -18.58
CA THR A 291 -6.41 10.44 -19.89
C THR A 291 -7.83 10.97 -20.10
N PRO A 292 -8.10 11.67 -21.22
CA PRO A 292 -9.45 12.03 -21.63
C PRO A 292 -10.41 10.84 -21.66
N SER A 293 -11.66 11.05 -21.24
CA SER A 293 -12.65 9.96 -21.11
C SER A 293 -12.96 9.29 -22.45
N ASP A 294 -12.99 10.05 -23.54
CA ASP A 294 -13.22 9.54 -24.90
C ASP A 294 -12.12 8.59 -25.38
N ILE A 295 -10.85 8.85 -25.02
CA ILE A 295 -9.74 7.92 -25.27
C ILE A 295 -9.87 6.69 -24.36
N ARG A 296 -10.23 6.90 -23.09
CA ARG A 296 -10.29 5.82 -22.11
C ARG A 296 -11.44 4.85 -22.37
N GLU A 297 -12.59 5.32 -22.84
CA GLU A 297 -13.74 4.50 -23.25
C GLU A 297 -13.39 3.56 -24.42
N LEU A 298 -12.39 3.92 -25.23
CA LEU A 298 -11.84 3.08 -26.29
C LEU A 298 -10.71 2.14 -25.82
N GLY A 299 -10.44 2.09 -24.51
CA GLY A 299 -9.41 1.25 -23.88
C GLY A 299 -8.00 1.85 -23.89
N GLY A 300 -7.85 3.10 -24.33
CA GLY A 300 -6.57 3.80 -24.39
C GLY A 300 -6.21 4.53 -23.10
N ALA A 301 -4.92 4.84 -22.94
CA ALA A 301 -4.39 5.78 -21.96
C ALA A 301 -3.22 6.56 -22.53
N ILE A 302 -3.07 7.82 -22.13
CA ILE A 302 -1.98 8.70 -22.60
C ILE A 302 -0.90 8.90 -21.56
N PHE A 303 0.33 9.07 -22.04
CA PHE A 303 1.51 9.30 -21.22
C PHE A 303 2.49 10.25 -21.92
N CYS A 304 3.33 10.89 -21.13
CA CYS A 304 4.32 11.85 -21.62
C CYS A 304 5.75 11.42 -21.31
N ASP A 305 6.70 11.87 -22.14
CA ASP A 305 8.12 11.89 -21.80
C ASP A 305 8.79 13.17 -22.33
N TYR A 306 10.04 13.39 -21.94
CA TYR A 306 10.86 14.48 -22.46
C TYR A 306 12.05 13.94 -23.25
N ARG A 307 12.06 14.16 -24.57
CA ARG A 307 13.14 13.71 -25.46
C ARG A 307 13.51 14.83 -26.41
N PHE A 308 14.79 14.91 -26.75
CA PHE A 308 15.29 15.87 -27.75
C PHE A 308 14.91 17.33 -27.50
N GLY A 309 14.73 17.75 -26.24
CA GLY A 309 14.32 19.11 -25.91
C GLY A 309 12.81 19.36 -25.97
N HIS A 310 11.99 18.32 -26.15
CA HIS A 310 10.55 18.42 -26.37
C HIS A 310 9.75 17.43 -25.52
N VAL A 311 8.55 17.86 -25.14
CA VAL A 311 7.54 16.99 -24.54
C VAL A 311 6.78 16.27 -25.63
N PHE A 312 6.82 14.94 -25.58
CA PHE A 312 6.01 14.08 -26.43
C PHE A 312 4.86 13.49 -25.65
N VAL A 313 3.73 13.35 -26.33
CA VAL A 313 2.53 12.69 -25.82
C VAL A 313 2.30 11.47 -26.69
N TYR A 314 2.09 10.34 -26.04
CA TYR A 314 1.86 9.05 -26.68
C TYR A 314 0.62 8.41 -26.10
N HIS A 315 0.18 7.34 -26.74
CA HIS A 315 -0.92 6.50 -26.25
C HIS A 315 -0.48 5.04 -26.22
N ASN A 316 -1.07 4.28 -25.32
CA ASN A 316 -1.04 2.81 -25.29
C ASN A 316 -2.42 2.29 -24.85
N GLY A 317 -2.62 0.97 -24.83
CA GLY A 317 -3.72 0.41 -24.04
C GLY A 317 -3.54 0.72 -22.56
N ALA A 318 -4.63 1.00 -21.86
CA ALA A 318 -4.62 1.34 -20.43
C ALA A 318 -3.99 0.24 -19.55
N ASP A 319 -4.04 -1.02 -20.00
CA ASP A 319 -3.46 -2.21 -19.36
C ASP A 319 -1.93 -2.34 -19.53
N SER A 320 -1.35 -1.52 -20.41
CA SER A 320 0.10 -1.53 -20.64
C SER A 320 0.85 -1.02 -19.42
N TYR A 321 2.02 -1.57 -19.14
CA TYR A 321 2.91 -1.03 -18.10
C TYR A 321 4.37 -1.39 -18.43
N TYR A 322 5.29 -0.55 -18.00
CA TYR A 322 6.73 -0.72 -18.26
C TYR A 322 7.53 -0.33 -17.03
N ALA A 323 8.70 -0.95 -16.86
CA ALA A 323 9.60 -0.64 -15.74
C ALA A 323 10.01 0.84 -15.68
N ALA A 324 10.08 1.50 -16.84
CA ALA A 324 10.42 2.92 -16.97
C ALA A 324 9.19 3.84 -17.07
N ARG A 325 7.98 3.36 -16.74
CA ARG A 325 6.75 4.16 -16.74
C ARG A 325 6.16 4.22 -15.34
N GLY A 326 5.94 5.44 -14.85
CA GLY A 326 5.21 5.70 -13.62
C GLY A 326 4.18 6.79 -13.82
N PHE A 327 3.98 7.65 -12.82
CA PHE A 327 3.15 8.86 -12.92
C PHE A 327 3.67 9.93 -11.98
N ARG A 328 3.44 11.19 -12.33
CA ARG A 328 3.69 12.35 -11.47
C ARG A 328 2.37 12.83 -10.87
N GLY A 329 2.43 13.23 -9.61
CA GLY A 329 1.34 13.70 -8.80
C GLY A 329 1.28 15.23 -8.75
N SER A 330 0.06 15.73 -8.59
CA SER A 330 -0.29 17.12 -8.31
C SER A 330 -1.09 17.20 -7.02
N LEU A 331 -0.75 18.18 -6.19
CA LEU A 331 -1.47 18.51 -4.97
C LEU A 331 -1.63 20.02 -4.83
N ARG A 332 -2.84 20.45 -4.49
CA ARG A 332 -3.16 21.83 -4.09
C ARG A 332 -3.29 21.91 -2.57
N VAL A 333 -2.69 22.92 -1.95
CA VAL A 333 -2.62 23.15 -0.50
C VAL A 333 -3.12 24.53 -0.12
#